data_AF-A0A820FX22-F1
#
_entry.id   AF-A0A820FX22-F1
#
_cell.length_a   1.000
_cell.length_b   1.000
_cell.length_c   1.000
_cell.angle_alpha   90.00
_cell.angle_beta   90.00
_cell.angle_gamma   90.00
#
_symmetry.space_group_name_H-M   'P 1'
#
loop_
_entity.id
_entity.type
_entity.pdbx_description
1 polymer ?
#
loop_
_entity_poly.entity_id
_entity_poly.type
_entity_poly.pdbx_seq_one_letter_code
_entity_poly.pdbx_strand_id
1 'polypeptide(L)'
;YYFPAFTRNFINLFPLGGYNIISRTILSPLFTTASLYRRLHSSSTKMISDTLLIQDIYIPISKSKGFLSFLQSGQLFTNDDKILEPIWLCPIRSNSTPQKMSPHYVETNANNQDDLFINFGMWTHQRRWQLGSSGGKNATKILEKETKKLGGRKMLYSQSFYSKEEWSTIYDMQWYKQMKNKWDPDYIWGDLYDKIVQH
;
A
#
# COMPACT_ATOMS: atom_id res chain seq x y z
N TYR A 1 -4.34 -12.82 -10.25
CA TYR A 1 -4.50 -14.30 -10.19
C TYR A 1 -3.17 -14.95 -10.57
N TYR A 2 -2.39 -15.38 -9.59
CA TYR A 2 -1.15 -16.11 -9.84
C TYR A 2 -1.49 -17.60 -10.00
N PHE A 3 -1.48 -18.07 -11.25
CA PHE A 3 -1.61 -19.50 -11.55
C PHE A 3 -0.29 -20.22 -11.22
N PRO A 4 -0.33 -21.46 -10.69
CA PRO A 4 0.85 -22.31 -10.54
C PRO A 4 1.68 -22.38 -11.84
N ALA A 5 3.01 -22.58 -11.75
CA ALA A 5 3.90 -22.59 -12.92
C ALA A 5 3.44 -23.58 -14.02
N PHE A 6 2.92 -24.74 -13.62
CA PHE A 6 2.31 -25.71 -14.52
C PHE A 6 1.09 -25.14 -15.27
N THR A 7 0.18 -24.48 -14.56
CA THR A 7 -1.01 -23.85 -15.15
C THR A 7 -0.66 -22.60 -15.96
N ARG A 8 0.41 -21.87 -15.62
CA ARG A 8 0.93 -20.76 -16.42
C ARG A 8 1.47 -21.26 -17.77
N ASN A 9 2.19 -22.39 -17.76
CA ASN A 9 2.63 -23.06 -18.99
C ASN A 9 1.45 -23.65 -19.78
N PHE A 10 0.46 -24.23 -19.10
CA PHE A 10 -0.76 -24.76 -19.71
C PHE A 10 -1.67 -23.67 -20.30
N ILE A 11 -1.78 -22.51 -19.65
CA ILE A 11 -2.48 -21.33 -20.17
C ILE A 11 -1.75 -20.80 -21.39
N ASN A 12 -0.42 -20.69 -21.38
CA ASN A 12 0.36 -20.33 -22.57
C ASN A 12 0.20 -21.28 -23.76
N LEU A 13 -0.28 -22.52 -23.54
CA LEU A 13 -0.57 -23.52 -24.57
C LEU A 13 -1.96 -23.34 -25.21
N PHE A 14 -2.86 -22.57 -24.62
CA PHE A 14 -4.18 -22.27 -25.22
C PHE A 14 -4.11 -21.00 -26.08
N PRO A 15 -4.86 -20.93 -27.20
CA PRO A 15 -4.99 -19.70 -28.00
C PRO A 15 -5.59 -18.51 -27.20
N LEU A 16 -6.18 -18.77 -26.02
CA LEU A 16 -6.70 -17.76 -25.10
C LEU A 16 -5.78 -17.43 -23.91
N GLY A 17 -4.66 -18.13 -23.75
CA GLY A 17 -3.74 -17.88 -22.67
C GLY A 17 -2.36 -17.41 -23.15
N GLY A 18 -1.77 -16.49 -22.38
CA GLY A 18 -0.58 -15.75 -22.79
C GLY A 18 -0.92 -14.49 -23.60
N TYR A 19 0.12 -13.71 -23.92
CA TYR A 19 -0.01 -12.48 -24.70
C TYR A 19 0.10 -12.82 -26.20
N ASN A 20 -0.99 -13.26 -26.82
CA ASN A 20 -1.03 -13.61 -28.26
C ASN A 20 -2.13 -12.83 -29.00
N ILE A 21 -2.15 -12.86 -30.33
CA ILE A 21 -3.08 -12.04 -31.13
C ILE A 21 -4.55 -12.41 -30.91
N ILE A 22 -4.86 -13.68 -30.65
CA ILE A 22 -6.23 -14.17 -30.45
C ILE A 22 -6.76 -13.69 -29.10
N SER A 23 -6.05 -14.01 -28.02
CA SER A 23 -6.34 -13.55 -26.66
C SER A 23 -6.40 -12.03 -26.57
N ARG A 24 -5.45 -11.31 -27.19
CA ARG A 24 -5.46 -9.85 -27.22
C ARG A 24 -6.68 -9.32 -27.96
N THR A 25 -7.06 -9.89 -29.09
CA THR A 25 -8.21 -9.40 -29.87
C THR A 25 -9.52 -9.68 -29.14
N ILE A 26 -9.70 -10.87 -28.59
CA ILE A 26 -10.95 -11.30 -27.93
C ILE A 26 -11.12 -10.64 -26.54
N LEU A 27 -10.04 -10.56 -25.76
CA LEU A 27 -10.12 -10.13 -24.36
C LEU A 27 -9.83 -8.64 -24.16
N SER A 28 -9.19 -7.95 -25.12
CA SER A 28 -8.85 -6.52 -25.00
C SER A 28 -9.99 -5.63 -24.49
N PRO A 29 -11.25 -5.76 -24.97
CA PRO A 29 -12.35 -4.95 -24.47
C PRO A 29 -12.58 -5.07 -22.94
N LEU A 30 -12.30 -6.25 -22.37
CA LEU A 30 -12.45 -6.53 -20.93
C LEU A 30 -11.30 -5.96 -20.10
N PHE A 31 -10.11 -5.81 -20.69
CA PHE A 31 -8.88 -5.38 -20.02
C PHE A 31 -8.49 -3.93 -20.32
N THR A 32 -9.43 -3.11 -20.82
CA THR A 32 -9.23 -1.66 -20.90
C THR A 32 -9.10 -1.06 -19.50
N THR A 33 -8.33 0.03 -19.37
CA THR A 33 -8.16 0.76 -18.09
C THR A 33 -9.51 1.13 -17.48
N ALA A 34 -10.47 1.60 -18.28
CA ALA A 34 -11.81 1.95 -17.81
C ALA A 34 -12.62 0.74 -17.32
N SER A 35 -12.50 -0.43 -17.95
CA SER A 35 -13.13 -1.68 -17.48
C SER A 35 -12.51 -2.14 -16.16
N LEU A 36 -11.18 -2.19 -16.09
CA LEU A 36 -10.47 -2.62 -14.88
C LEU A 36 -10.72 -1.67 -13.70
N TYR A 37 -10.69 -0.36 -13.95
CA TYR A 37 -11.02 0.66 -12.96
C TYR A 37 -12.44 0.47 -12.43
N ARG A 38 -13.45 0.34 -13.31
CA ARG A 38 -14.83 0.10 -12.88
C ARG A 38 -14.97 -1.17 -12.05
N ARG A 39 -14.31 -2.27 -12.44
CA ARG A 39 -14.34 -3.54 -11.69
C ARG A 39 -13.67 -3.42 -10.32
N LEU A 40 -12.54 -2.72 -10.24
CA LEU A 40 -11.86 -2.45 -8.97
C LEU A 40 -12.76 -1.62 -8.04
N HIS A 41 -13.41 -0.58 -8.57
CA HIS A 41 -14.30 0.28 -7.77
C HIS A 41 -15.67 -0.34 -7.47
N SER A 42 -16.14 -1.30 -8.27
CA SER A 42 -17.34 -2.09 -7.96
C SER A 42 -17.06 -3.24 -6.99
N SER A 43 -15.77 -3.52 -6.71
CA SER A 43 -15.39 -4.55 -5.75
C SER A 43 -15.65 -4.07 -4.34
N SER A 44 -16.10 -4.98 -3.46
CA SER A 44 -16.25 -4.62 -2.05
C SER A 44 -14.89 -4.31 -1.42
N THR A 45 -14.87 -3.34 -0.52
CA THR A 45 -13.67 -3.00 0.26
C THR A 45 -13.12 -4.21 1.01
N LYS A 46 -14.02 -5.09 1.48
CA LYS A 46 -13.66 -6.37 2.09
C LYS A 46 -12.91 -7.30 1.14
N MET A 47 -13.33 -7.42 -0.12
CA MET A 47 -12.62 -8.24 -1.09
C MET A 47 -11.22 -7.69 -1.34
N ILE A 48 -11.08 -6.38 -1.53
CA ILE A 48 -9.77 -5.74 -1.68
C ILE A 48 -8.91 -6.01 -0.44
N SER A 49 -9.50 -5.90 0.76
CA SER A 49 -8.77 -6.06 2.02
C SER A 49 -8.32 -7.47 2.31
N ASP A 50 -9.18 -8.45 2.08
CA ASP A 50 -8.83 -9.83 2.36
C ASP A 50 -7.80 -10.35 1.35
N THR A 51 -7.85 -9.85 0.11
CA THR A 51 -7.15 -10.47 -1.02
C THR A 51 -5.92 -9.72 -1.50
N LEU A 52 -5.83 -8.39 -1.37
CA LEU A 52 -4.76 -7.60 -1.98
C LEU A 52 -3.88 -6.94 -0.92
N LEU A 53 -2.58 -6.85 -1.22
CA LEU A 53 -1.65 -5.96 -0.56
C LEU A 53 -1.22 -4.89 -1.55
N ILE A 54 -1.69 -3.66 -1.35
CA ILE A 54 -1.35 -2.48 -2.16
C ILE A 54 -0.83 -1.42 -1.19
N GLN A 55 0.47 -1.20 -1.15
CA GLN A 55 1.07 -0.26 -0.20
C GLN A 55 2.26 0.46 -0.81
N ASP A 56 2.37 1.74 -0.47
CA ASP A 56 3.53 2.59 -0.74
C ASP A 56 4.05 3.09 0.61
N ILE A 57 5.23 2.64 1.00
CA ILE A 57 5.81 2.90 2.33
C ILE A 57 7.11 3.66 2.18
N TYR A 58 7.25 4.79 2.89
CA TYR A 58 8.41 5.66 2.85
C TYR A 58 9.22 5.42 4.12
N ILE A 59 10.44 4.93 3.94
CA ILE A 59 11.38 4.67 5.03
C ILE A 59 12.58 5.60 4.88
N PRO A 60 13.09 6.23 5.95
CA PRO A 60 14.34 6.97 5.91
C PRO A 60 15.49 6.14 5.30
N ILE A 61 16.36 6.75 4.51
CA ILE A 61 17.41 6.02 3.77
C ILE A 61 18.29 5.18 4.70
N SER A 62 18.67 5.69 5.89
CA SER A 62 19.49 4.95 6.86
C SER A 62 18.83 3.67 7.39
N LYS A 63 17.50 3.57 7.34
CA LYS A 63 16.72 2.40 7.80
C LYS A 63 16.21 1.53 6.66
N SER A 64 16.36 1.97 5.41
CA SER A 64 15.81 1.30 4.22
C SER A 64 16.39 -0.10 3.99
N LYS A 65 17.67 -0.33 4.29
CA LYS A 65 18.26 -1.68 4.19
C LYS A 65 17.59 -2.68 5.14
N GLY A 66 17.33 -2.26 6.38
CA GLY A 66 16.65 -3.09 7.38
C GLY A 66 15.22 -3.41 6.95
N PHE A 67 14.51 -2.42 6.40
CA PHE A 67 13.17 -2.64 5.87
C PHE A 67 13.15 -3.61 4.68
N LEU A 68 14.08 -3.48 3.73
CA LEU A 68 14.21 -4.42 2.62
C LEU A 68 14.47 -5.86 3.10
N SER A 69 15.37 -6.03 4.08
CA SER A 69 15.62 -7.35 4.68
C SER A 69 14.37 -7.92 5.37
N PHE A 70 13.57 -7.08 6.03
CA PHE A 70 12.29 -7.48 6.58
C PHE A 70 11.31 -7.95 5.49
N LEU A 71 11.16 -7.20 4.39
CA LEU A 71 10.31 -7.59 3.27
C LEU A 71 10.74 -8.94 2.66
N GLN A 72 12.04 -9.16 2.51
CA GLN A 72 12.62 -10.39 1.96
C GLN A 72 12.55 -11.59 2.92
N SER A 73 12.38 -11.36 4.22
CA SER A 73 12.31 -12.44 5.22
C SER A 73 11.05 -13.31 5.11
N GLY A 74 10.04 -12.86 4.37
CA GLY A 74 8.75 -13.55 4.25
C GLY A 74 7.83 -13.39 5.46
N GLN A 75 8.19 -12.57 6.46
CA GLN A 75 7.39 -12.32 7.67
C GLN A 75 6.00 -11.71 7.39
N LEU A 76 5.79 -11.13 6.22
CA LEU A 76 4.49 -10.63 5.78
C LEU A 76 3.47 -11.73 5.49
N PHE A 77 3.94 -12.95 5.27
CA PHE A 77 3.12 -14.06 4.82
C PHE A 77 3.02 -15.12 5.92
N THR A 78 1.80 -15.61 6.14
CA THR A 78 1.52 -16.65 7.13
C THR A 78 1.71 -18.07 6.58
N ASN A 79 2.05 -18.20 5.31
CA ASN A 79 2.05 -19.46 4.56
C ASN A 79 3.36 -19.64 3.76
N ASP A 80 3.52 -20.80 3.12
CA ASP A 80 4.74 -21.21 2.40
C ASP A 80 5.15 -20.26 1.24
N ASP A 81 4.22 -19.49 0.71
CA ASP A 81 4.45 -18.54 -0.38
C ASP A 81 5.12 -17.26 0.18
N LYS A 82 6.43 -17.32 0.41
CA LYS A 82 7.21 -16.25 1.07
C LYS A 82 7.74 -15.16 0.14
N ILE A 83 7.50 -15.26 -1.16
CA ILE A 83 8.07 -14.36 -2.16
C ILE A 83 7.21 -13.11 -2.28
N LEU A 84 7.77 -11.96 -1.92
CA LEU A 84 7.20 -10.63 -2.19
C LEU A 84 7.87 -10.05 -3.44
N GLU A 85 7.31 -10.31 -4.61
CA GLU A 85 7.83 -9.77 -5.88
C GLU A 85 6.69 -9.34 -6.83
N PRO A 86 6.85 -8.22 -7.55
CA PRO A 86 7.95 -7.26 -7.48
C PRO A 86 7.84 -6.27 -6.30
N ILE A 87 8.97 -5.69 -5.89
CA ILE A 87 9.04 -4.53 -4.99
C ILE A 87 9.62 -3.35 -5.79
N TRP A 88 8.91 -2.23 -5.84
CA TRP A 88 9.38 -1.00 -6.46
C TRP A 88 10.13 -0.15 -5.45
N LEU A 89 11.32 0.34 -5.81
CA LEU A 89 12.15 1.20 -4.97
C LEU A 89 12.31 2.56 -5.62
N CYS A 90 11.75 3.60 -5.00
CA CYS A 90 11.79 4.96 -5.52
C CYS A 90 12.45 5.89 -4.49
N PRO A 91 13.68 6.38 -4.71
CA PRO A 91 14.28 7.39 -3.86
C PRO A 91 13.51 8.71 -3.94
N ILE A 92 13.16 9.28 -2.79
CA ILE A 92 12.38 10.52 -2.67
C ILE A 92 13.04 11.42 -1.64
N ARG A 93 13.21 12.70 -1.95
CA ARG A 93 13.70 13.72 -1.00
C ARG A 93 12.52 14.50 -0.43
N SER A 94 12.60 14.86 0.85
CA SER A 94 11.69 15.78 1.51
C SER A 94 11.65 17.13 0.80
N ASN A 95 10.46 17.74 0.79
CA ASN A 95 10.27 19.07 0.23
C ASN A 95 10.78 20.14 1.22
N SER A 96 11.33 21.24 0.68
CA SER A 96 11.72 22.40 1.49
C SER A 96 10.51 23.06 2.17
N THR A 97 9.34 23.05 1.52
CA THR A 97 8.08 23.47 2.12
C THR A 97 7.51 22.34 3.00
N PRO A 98 7.23 22.59 4.30
CA PRO A 98 6.65 21.59 5.19
C PRO A 98 5.31 21.04 4.71
N GLN A 99 5.26 19.74 4.46
CA GLN A 99 4.03 19.00 4.11
C GLN A 99 3.70 18.01 5.23
N LYS A 100 3.15 18.48 6.35
CA LYS A 100 3.05 17.73 7.62
C LYS A 100 2.36 16.34 7.55
N MET A 101 1.41 16.17 6.62
CA MET A 101 0.69 14.90 6.40
C MET A 101 1.33 13.99 5.36
N SER A 102 2.42 14.44 4.73
CA SER A 102 3.14 13.68 3.70
C SER A 102 3.93 12.54 4.31
N PRO A 103 4.10 11.41 3.60
CA PRO A 103 4.92 10.30 4.10
C PRO A 103 6.42 10.61 4.14
N HIS A 104 6.90 11.57 3.34
CA HIS A 104 8.29 12.06 3.32
C HIS A 104 8.45 13.42 4.04
N TYR A 105 7.62 13.70 5.04
CA TYR A 105 7.76 14.89 5.88
C TYR A 105 8.88 14.71 6.91
N VAL A 106 9.74 15.71 7.02
CA VAL A 106 10.82 15.83 8.00
C VAL A 106 10.57 17.10 8.81
N GLU A 107 10.68 16.99 10.13
CA GLU A 107 10.50 18.15 11.01
C GLU A 107 11.76 19.00 11.02
N THR A 108 11.63 20.29 10.67
CA THR A 108 12.76 21.20 10.41
C THR A 108 13.69 21.45 11.59
N ASN A 109 13.28 21.11 12.81
CA ASN A 109 14.07 21.33 14.03
C ASN A 109 14.73 20.04 14.57
N ALA A 110 14.61 18.91 13.86
CA ALA A 110 15.27 17.67 14.25
C ALA A 110 16.72 17.70 13.76
N ASN A 111 17.67 17.88 14.68
CA ASN A 111 19.11 18.07 14.45
C ASN A 111 19.85 16.96 13.67
N ASN A 112 19.18 15.95 13.11
CA ASN A 112 19.82 14.84 12.42
C ASN A 112 18.83 13.96 11.62
N GLN A 113 17.98 14.53 10.76
CA GLN A 113 17.06 13.72 9.94
C GLN A 113 17.57 13.54 8.51
N ASP A 114 17.67 12.27 8.11
CA ASP A 114 17.67 11.86 6.71
C ASP A 114 16.49 12.52 5.99
N ASP A 115 16.78 13.49 5.12
CA ASP A 115 15.79 14.10 4.23
C ASP A 115 15.55 13.26 2.97
N LEU A 116 16.23 12.11 2.86
CA LEU A 116 16.09 11.14 1.79
C LEU A 116 15.39 9.89 2.31
N PHE A 117 14.38 9.46 1.57
CA PHE A 117 13.56 8.29 1.84
C PHE A 117 13.63 7.34 0.65
N ILE A 118 13.39 6.06 0.90
CA ILE A 118 13.02 5.11 -0.15
C ILE A 118 11.54 4.81 0.01
N ASN A 119 10.79 5.05 -1.07
CA ASN A 119 9.44 4.54 -1.22
C ASN A 119 9.50 3.08 -1.71
N PHE A 120 8.89 2.18 -0.94
CA PHE A 120 8.70 0.76 -1.23
C PHE A 120 7.27 0.54 -1.70
N GLY A 121 7.09 0.40 -3.01
CA GLY A 121 5.81 0.08 -3.64
C GLY A 121 5.60 -1.43 -3.75
N MET A 122 4.50 -1.93 -3.18
CA MET A 122 4.16 -3.36 -3.17
C MET A 122 2.70 -3.55 -3.58
N TRP A 123 2.48 -4.13 -4.76
CA TRP A 123 1.15 -4.42 -5.31
C TRP A 123 1.05 -5.92 -5.60
N THR A 124 0.65 -6.70 -4.61
CA THR A 124 0.68 -8.16 -4.68
C THR A 124 -0.58 -8.82 -4.11
N HIS A 125 -0.69 -10.11 -4.37
CA HIS A 125 -1.71 -11.01 -3.87
C HIS A 125 -1.11 -12.40 -3.74
N GLN A 126 -1.42 -13.11 -2.65
CA GLN A 126 -1.04 -14.51 -2.49
C GLN A 126 -2.19 -15.45 -2.87
N ARG A 127 -1.85 -16.62 -3.43
CA ARG A 127 -2.83 -17.62 -3.90
C ARG A 127 -3.90 -17.99 -2.86
N ARG A 128 -3.53 -17.97 -1.58
CA ARG A 128 -4.41 -18.32 -0.45
C ARG A 128 -5.19 -17.13 0.12
N TRP A 129 -4.93 -15.89 -0.34
CA TRP A 129 -5.62 -14.69 0.10
C TRP A 129 -6.96 -14.55 -0.61
N GLN A 130 -7.93 -15.37 -0.23
CA GLN A 130 -9.29 -15.35 -0.78
C GLN A 130 -10.22 -14.51 0.10
N LEU A 131 -11.42 -14.20 -0.39
CA LEU A 131 -12.44 -13.51 0.41
C LEU A 131 -12.68 -14.30 1.71
N GLY A 132 -12.62 -13.63 2.85
CA GLY A 132 -12.72 -14.24 4.18
C GLY A 132 -11.38 -14.62 4.83
N SER A 133 -10.28 -14.68 4.08
CA SER A 133 -8.96 -15.09 4.62
C SER A 133 -8.27 -14.02 5.48
N SER A 134 -8.65 -12.74 5.34
CA SER A 134 -7.97 -11.59 5.96
C SER A 134 -6.47 -11.47 5.61
N GLY A 135 -6.01 -12.10 4.54
CA GLY A 135 -4.59 -12.17 4.18
C GLY A 135 -3.96 -10.79 3.92
N GLY A 136 -4.55 -10.01 3.02
CA GLY A 136 -4.09 -8.65 2.71
C GLY A 136 -4.15 -7.70 3.92
N LYS A 137 -5.22 -7.80 4.71
CA LYS A 137 -5.43 -7.07 5.97
C LYS A 137 -4.32 -7.35 6.98
N ASN A 138 -4.02 -8.62 7.23
CA ASN A 138 -2.99 -9.02 8.18
C ASN A 138 -1.60 -8.59 7.71
N ALA A 139 -1.27 -8.79 6.43
CA ALA A 139 -0.02 -8.32 5.85
C ALA A 139 0.14 -6.80 5.96
N THR A 140 -0.94 -6.04 5.71
CA THR A 140 -0.95 -4.58 5.87
C THR A 140 -0.67 -4.18 7.32
N LYS A 141 -1.32 -4.80 8.30
CA LYS A 141 -1.07 -4.51 9.73
C LYS A 141 0.38 -4.78 10.15
N ILE A 142 0.95 -5.89 9.67
CA ILE A 142 2.36 -6.23 9.94
C ILE A 142 3.28 -5.16 9.33
N LEU A 143 2.99 -4.72 8.09
CA LEU A 143 3.73 -3.63 7.44
C LEU A 143 3.62 -2.31 8.18
N GLU A 144 2.43 -1.93 8.61
CA GLU A 144 2.18 -0.70 9.38
C GLU A 144 3.00 -0.67 10.67
N LYS A 145 3.07 -1.80 11.38
CA LYS A 145 3.88 -1.94 12.59
C LYS A 145 5.38 -1.77 12.32
N GLU A 146 5.93 -2.44 11.30
CA GLU A 146 7.36 -2.32 10.99
C GLU A 146 7.71 -0.93 10.44
N THR A 147 6.81 -0.34 9.65
CA THR A 147 6.93 1.04 9.15
C THR A 147 7.08 2.02 10.30
N LYS A 148 6.16 1.97 11.28
CA LYS A 148 6.18 2.83 12.46
C LYS A 148 7.46 2.64 13.26
N LYS A 149 7.89 1.39 13.48
CA LYS A 149 9.13 1.06 14.21
C LYS A 149 10.38 1.68 13.59
N LEU A 150 10.42 1.80 12.26
CA LEU A 150 11.54 2.39 11.53
C LEU A 150 11.40 3.90 11.32
N GLY A 151 10.38 4.54 11.91
CA GLY A 151 10.11 5.97 11.73
C GLY A 151 9.63 6.32 10.32
N GLY A 152 9.14 5.34 9.57
CA GLY A 152 8.57 5.54 8.25
C GLY A 152 7.09 5.92 8.29
N ARG A 153 6.56 6.26 7.12
CA ARG A 153 5.13 6.56 6.93
C ARG A 153 4.64 5.93 5.64
N LYS A 154 3.36 5.57 5.61
CA LYS A 154 2.69 5.10 4.40
C LYS A 154 2.04 6.26 3.65
N MET A 155 1.92 6.11 2.33
CA MET A 155 1.03 6.93 1.54
C MET A 155 -0.43 6.60 1.90
N LEU A 156 -1.26 7.63 2.04
CA LEU A 156 -2.63 7.48 2.57
C LEU A 156 -3.69 7.10 1.53
N TYR A 157 -3.30 6.65 0.32
CA TYR A 157 -4.30 6.24 -0.70
C TYR A 157 -4.81 4.79 -0.51
N SER A 158 -4.04 3.97 0.18
CA SER A 158 -4.32 2.54 0.36
C SER A 158 -4.87 2.24 1.74
N GLN A 159 -5.45 1.04 1.89
CA GLN A 159 -6.04 0.58 3.15
C GLN A 159 -5.12 0.77 4.34
N SER A 160 -5.66 1.33 5.42
CA SER A 160 -4.94 1.54 6.67
C SER A 160 -5.73 0.98 7.85
N PHE A 161 -5.01 0.41 8.82
CA PHE A 161 -5.60 -0.19 10.02
C PHE A 161 -4.98 0.35 11.31
N TYR A 162 -4.37 1.53 11.27
CA TYR A 162 -3.92 2.22 12.47
C TYR A 162 -5.07 2.47 13.43
N SER A 163 -4.83 2.23 14.71
CA SER A 163 -5.67 2.78 15.77
C SER A 163 -5.59 4.31 15.80
N LYS A 164 -6.54 4.96 16.47
CA LYS A 164 -6.56 6.42 16.60
C LYS A 164 -5.37 6.93 17.40
N GLU A 165 -4.95 6.13 18.37
CA GLU A 165 -3.75 6.34 19.19
C GLU A 165 -2.51 6.29 18.29
N GLU A 166 -2.35 5.24 17.48
CA GLU A 166 -1.23 5.14 16.53
C GLU A 166 -1.21 6.30 15.54
N TRP A 167 -2.37 6.65 14.98
CA TRP A 167 -2.50 7.77 14.06
C TRP A 167 -1.99 9.08 14.67
N SER A 168 -2.36 9.34 15.94
CA SER A 168 -1.93 10.53 16.67
C SER A 168 -0.43 10.57 16.97
N THR A 169 0.24 9.41 17.01
CA THR A 169 1.70 9.33 17.16
C THR A 169 2.45 9.53 15.85
N ILE A 170 1.79 9.30 14.71
CA ILE A 170 2.40 9.40 13.38
C ILE A 170 2.28 10.83 12.85
N TYR A 171 1.12 11.48 13.06
CA TYR A 171 0.80 12.79 12.48
C TYR A 171 0.61 13.87 13.54
N ASP A 172 0.95 15.11 13.17
CA ASP A 172 0.69 16.29 13.99
C ASP A 172 -0.81 16.61 13.99
N MET A 173 -1.52 16.01 14.95
CA MET A 173 -2.97 16.16 15.05
C MET A 173 -3.39 17.54 15.58
N GLN A 174 -2.50 18.28 16.23
CA GLN A 174 -2.79 19.65 16.65
C GLN A 174 -2.85 20.57 15.43
N TRP A 175 -1.83 20.50 14.56
CA TRP A 175 -1.83 21.21 13.30
C TRP A 175 -3.01 20.80 12.40
N TYR A 176 -3.30 19.49 12.31
CA TYR A 176 -4.45 19.01 11.55
C TYR A 176 -5.76 19.64 12.03
N LYS A 177 -6.03 19.65 13.34
CA LYS A 177 -7.23 20.26 13.92
C LYS A 177 -7.31 21.77 13.65
N GLN A 178 -6.19 22.49 13.72
CA GLN A 178 -6.15 23.91 13.35
C GLN A 178 -6.53 24.13 11.88
N MET A 179 -6.00 23.32 10.98
CA MET A 179 -6.36 23.39 9.56
C MET A 179 -7.82 23.03 9.33
N LYS A 180 -8.33 22.00 10.02
CA LYS A 180 -9.73 21.59 9.94
C LYS A 180 -10.67 22.71 10.37
N ASN A 181 -10.42 23.32 11.54
CA ASN A 181 -11.24 24.43 12.03
C ASN A 181 -11.21 25.66 11.12
N LYS A 182 -10.07 25.91 10.44
CA LYS A 182 -9.95 27.05 9.53
C LYS A 182 -10.71 26.87 8.22
N TRP A 183 -10.71 25.65 7.67
CA TRP A 183 -11.16 25.41 6.28
C TRP A 183 -12.41 24.54 6.16
N ASP A 184 -12.75 23.76 7.18
CA ASP A 184 -13.96 22.93 7.26
C ASP A 184 -14.42 22.78 8.73
N PRO A 185 -14.80 23.89 9.40
CA PRO A 185 -15.19 23.89 10.82
C PRO A 185 -16.41 23.02 11.10
N ASP A 186 -17.32 22.88 10.13
CA ASP A 186 -18.55 22.10 10.25
C ASP A 186 -18.36 20.63 9.85
N TYR A 187 -17.13 20.20 9.54
CA TYR A 187 -16.80 18.83 9.13
C TYR A 187 -17.65 18.32 7.96
N ILE A 188 -18.00 19.19 7.00
CA ILE A 188 -18.76 18.83 5.79
C ILE A 188 -18.03 17.73 5.03
N TRP A 189 -16.69 17.81 4.98
CA TRP A 189 -15.87 16.81 4.35
C TRP A 189 -15.53 15.64 5.27
N GLY A 190 -15.91 15.63 6.55
CA GLY A 190 -15.57 14.57 7.50
C GLY A 190 -14.11 14.55 7.96
N ASP A 191 -13.81 13.72 8.97
CA ASP A 191 -12.45 13.59 9.51
C ASP A 191 -11.53 12.80 8.56
N LEU A 192 -10.24 13.13 8.57
CA LEU A 192 -9.25 12.46 7.73
C LEU A 192 -8.99 11.03 8.20
N TYR A 193 -8.95 10.78 9.51
CA TYR A 193 -8.77 9.44 10.04
C TYR A 193 -9.90 8.52 9.57
N ASP A 194 -11.15 8.96 9.71
CA ASP A 194 -12.34 8.18 9.33
C ASP A 194 -12.41 7.92 7.81
N LYS A 195 -11.79 8.79 6.99
CA LYS A 195 -11.68 8.57 5.53
C LYS A 195 -10.66 7.50 5.17
N ILE A 196 -9.57 7.42 5.91
CA ILE A 196 -8.40 6.63 5.52
C ILE A 196 -8.37 5.27 6.21
N VAL A 197 -8.73 5.24 7.49
CA VAL A 197 -8.65 4.03 8.30
C VAL A 197 -9.91 3.20 8.13
N GLN A 198 -9.72 1.90 7.92
CA GLN A 198 -10.80 0.94 7.77
C GLN A 198 -11.20 0.41 9.15
N HIS A 199 -12.50 0.42 9.42
CA HIS A 199 -13.13 -0.10 10.64
C HIS A 199 -13.56 -1.56 10.49
#